data_AF-A0A1G9PM37-F1
#
_entry.id   AF-A0A1G9PM37-F1
#
_cell.length_a   1.000
_cell.length_b   1.000
_cell.length_c   1.000
_cell.angle_alpha   90.00
_cell.angle_beta   90.00
_cell.angle_gamma   90.00
#
_symmetry.space_group_name_H-M   'P 1'
#
loop_
_entity.id
_entity.type
_entity.pdbx_description
1 polymer ?
#
loop_
_entity_poly.entity_id
_entity_poly.type
_entity_poly.pdbx_seq_one_letter_code
_entity_poly.pdbx_strand_id
1 'polypeptide(L)'
;MAYPINPDRNKPWNDLPLLPIDKELYEDIQIFTRLGNAKAALGRLQGRSIAIPNQGLLINSISLQEAKASNAIENIFTTDDELYKAYSEHQTKQQEGPTKEILNYREALWLGYGYLQEGQLFDEAYFVKMYRTISQFKDGIRPPVAQIYIKEGGSGLNAGKASYTPPRGPGIIESKLSNLINFLNDDEKYPIDPLLKMAIGHFQFEAIHPFRDGNGRTGRIFNIHYLTKKGLLDYPILFLSRYIMDNKEEYYSTLSGITQRGNWKNWFLFMLKAVEVTANLTYNKINDIISAKDAILDAVISKGNINRPESLVNTLFMEPFTRVMHLTNRGLYAENTARKYLDELSNMGILEKRMIHGNSYYLNLELYRILSE
;
A
#
# COMPACT_ATOMS: atom_id res chain seq x y z
N MET A 1 20.75 16.71 20.76
CA MET A 1 22.12 16.19 20.43
C MET A 1 22.16 15.67 18.99
N ALA A 2 23.32 15.62 18.31
CA ALA A 2 23.40 15.07 16.95
C ALA A 2 23.04 13.57 16.93
N TYR A 3 22.16 13.16 16.00
CA TYR A 3 21.73 11.76 15.89
C TYR A 3 22.92 10.86 15.51
N PRO A 4 23.13 9.71 16.18
CA PRO A 4 24.21 8.79 15.82
C PRO A 4 24.10 8.31 14.37
N ILE A 5 25.23 8.19 13.68
CA ILE A 5 25.31 7.78 12.27
C ILE A 5 26.08 6.46 12.12
N ASN A 6 25.85 5.76 11.01
CA ASN A 6 26.67 4.63 10.55
C ASN A 6 27.51 5.03 9.33
N PRO A 7 28.75 5.52 9.53
CA PRO A 7 29.60 5.95 8.42
C PRO A 7 30.15 4.76 7.62
N ASP A 8 30.29 3.57 8.21
CA ASP A 8 30.81 2.37 7.54
C ASP A 8 29.67 1.47 7.06
N ARG A 9 29.32 1.63 5.78
CA ARG A 9 28.21 0.91 5.14
C ARG A 9 28.41 -0.60 5.05
N ASN A 10 29.62 -1.12 5.31
CA ASN A 10 29.92 -2.55 5.29
C ASN A 10 29.81 -3.20 6.68
N LYS A 11 29.71 -2.40 7.75
CA LYS A 11 29.58 -2.89 9.11
C LYS A 11 28.11 -2.91 9.54
N PRO A 12 27.64 -4.03 10.13
CA PRO A 12 26.31 -4.08 10.73
C PRO A 12 26.12 -2.95 11.74
N TRP A 13 25.03 -2.19 11.60
CA TRP A 13 24.73 -1.10 12.53
C TRP A 13 24.10 -1.61 13.83
N ASN A 14 24.82 -2.43 14.59
CA ASN A 14 24.30 -3.06 15.80
C ASN A 14 23.88 -2.04 16.87
N ASP A 15 24.54 -0.89 16.90
CA ASP A 15 24.22 0.24 17.78
C ASP A 15 23.19 1.20 17.17
N LEU A 16 22.38 0.74 16.18
CA LEU A 16 21.23 1.51 15.66
C LEU A 16 20.43 2.08 16.85
N PRO A 17 20.30 3.41 16.96
CA PRO A 17 19.68 4.05 18.12
C PRO A 17 18.27 3.53 18.38
N LEU A 18 17.93 3.35 19.66
CA LEU A 18 16.59 2.95 20.07
C LEU A 18 15.63 4.14 19.98
N LEU A 19 14.34 3.81 19.86
CA LEU A 19 13.24 4.77 19.95
C LEU A 19 12.86 5.04 21.41
N PRO A 20 12.37 6.25 21.75
CA PRO A 20 12.08 7.37 20.83
C PRO A 20 13.35 8.12 20.41
N ILE A 21 13.28 8.81 19.27
CA ILE A 21 14.34 9.74 18.86
C ILE A 21 14.23 11.07 19.64
N ASP A 22 15.33 11.82 19.71
CA ASP A 22 15.36 13.16 20.31
C ASP A 22 14.33 14.10 19.64
N LYS A 23 13.60 14.85 20.45
CA LYS A 23 12.56 15.77 19.99
C LYS A 23 13.08 16.88 19.09
N GLU A 24 14.33 17.30 19.29
CA GLU A 24 15.01 18.29 18.44
C GLU A 24 15.06 17.88 16.95
N LEU A 25 14.91 16.58 16.65
CA LEU A 25 14.95 16.05 15.29
C LEU A 25 13.61 16.17 14.54
N TYR A 26 12.50 16.41 15.24
CA TYR A 26 11.17 16.54 14.65
C TYR A 26 10.38 17.79 15.07
N GLU A 27 10.77 18.47 16.16
CA GLU A 27 10.22 19.77 16.58
C GLU A 27 10.80 20.92 15.74
N ASP A 28 10.48 20.92 14.44
CA ASP A 28 10.91 21.94 13.47
C ASP A 28 9.68 22.60 12.81
N ILE A 29 9.75 23.92 12.60
CA ILE A 29 8.65 24.73 12.05
C ILE A 29 8.22 24.22 10.66
N GLN A 30 9.16 23.82 9.80
CA GLN A 30 8.84 23.33 8.46
C GLN A 30 8.19 21.94 8.53
N ILE A 31 8.66 21.08 9.45
CA ILE A 31 8.04 19.77 9.70
C ILE A 31 6.60 19.96 10.18
N PHE A 32 6.35 20.83 11.16
CA PHE A 32 5.01 21.08 11.68
C PHE A 32 4.08 21.74 10.67
N THR A 33 4.61 22.62 9.81
CA THR A 33 3.85 23.19 8.70
C THR A 33 3.41 22.10 7.72
N ARG A 34 4.33 21.19 7.33
CA ARG A 34 3.99 20.05 6.47
C ARG A 34 3.06 19.06 7.14
N LEU A 35 3.21 18.85 8.45
CA LEU A 35 2.35 18.00 9.25
C LEU A 35 0.91 18.49 9.21
N GLY A 36 0.69 19.80 9.39
CA GLY A 36 -0.65 20.40 9.27
C GLY A 36 -1.30 20.14 7.91
N ASN A 37 -0.55 20.32 6.82
CA ASN A 37 -1.04 20.06 5.46
C ASN A 37 -1.37 18.58 5.23
N ALA A 38 -0.50 17.67 5.68
CA ALA A 38 -0.70 16.24 5.56
C ALA A 38 -1.94 15.78 6.35
N LYS A 39 -2.12 16.27 7.58
CA LYS A 39 -3.32 15.98 8.40
C LYS A 39 -4.59 16.51 7.76
N ALA A 40 -4.58 17.72 7.21
CA ALA A 40 -5.73 18.29 6.50
C ALA A 40 -6.11 17.45 5.28
N ALA A 41 -5.13 17.03 4.47
CA ALA A 41 -5.37 16.17 3.32
C ALA A 41 -5.93 14.79 3.74
N LEU A 42 -5.36 14.19 4.78
CA LEU A 42 -5.80 12.89 5.29
C LEU A 42 -7.22 12.96 5.89
N GLY A 43 -7.54 14.01 6.64
CA GLY A 43 -8.88 14.25 7.18
C GLY A 43 -9.94 14.44 6.08
N ARG A 44 -9.58 15.12 4.97
CA ARG A 44 -10.47 15.21 3.78
C ARG A 44 -10.72 13.84 3.16
N LEU A 45 -9.68 13.03 3.00
CA LEU A 45 -9.81 11.67 2.48
C LEU A 45 -10.68 10.80 3.40
N GLN A 46 -10.39 10.79 4.70
CA GLN A 46 -11.15 10.02 5.69
C GLN A 46 -12.63 10.41 5.67
N GLY A 47 -12.94 11.70 5.81
CA GLY A 47 -14.31 12.20 5.81
C GLY A 47 -15.06 11.87 4.53
N ARG A 48 -14.38 11.89 3.37
CA ARG A 48 -14.99 11.47 2.12
C ARG A 48 -15.25 9.97 2.08
N SER A 49 -14.30 9.15 2.56
CA SER A 49 -14.39 7.69 2.49
C SER A 49 -15.57 7.09 3.27
N ILE A 50 -15.93 7.69 4.40
CA ILE A 50 -17.08 7.26 5.24
C ILE A 50 -18.41 7.46 4.49
N ALA A 51 -18.53 8.54 3.72
CA ALA A 51 -19.78 8.95 3.07
C ALA A 51 -20.17 8.10 1.86
N ILE A 52 -19.41 7.04 1.54
CA ILE A 52 -19.52 6.32 0.26
C ILE A 52 -20.34 5.06 0.47
N PRO A 53 -21.51 4.95 -0.20
CA PRO A 53 -22.25 3.71 -0.23
C PRO A 53 -21.37 2.62 -0.85
N ASN A 54 -21.26 1.48 -0.17
CA ASN A 54 -20.50 0.33 -0.66
C ASN A 54 -18.98 0.55 -0.71
N GLN A 55 -18.37 0.84 0.45
CA GLN A 55 -16.93 1.10 0.62
C GLN A 55 -16.04 0.01 -0.01
N GLY A 56 -16.50 -1.24 -0.09
CA GLY A 56 -15.77 -2.35 -0.72
C GLY A 56 -15.30 -2.06 -2.16
N LEU A 57 -16.02 -1.21 -2.89
CA LEU A 57 -15.67 -0.69 -4.22
C LEU A 57 -14.28 -0.06 -4.28
N LEU A 58 -14.09 0.92 -3.41
CA LEU A 58 -12.93 1.79 -3.38
C LEU A 58 -11.76 1.10 -2.73
N ILE A 59 -12.04 0.36 -1.66
CA ILE A 59 -10.96 -0.31 -0.95
C ILE A 59 -10.35 -1.37 -1.87
N ASN A 60 -11.13 -2.07 -2.71
CA ASN A 60 -10.56 -3.06 -3.63
C ASN A 60 -9.68 -2.44 -4.71
N SER A 61 -10.18 -1.42 -5.41
CA SER A 61 -9.47 -0.81 -6.54
C SER A 61 -8.24 -0.02 -6.10
N ILE A 62 -8.36 0.76 -5.03
CA ILE A 62 -7.25 1.57 -4.51
C ILE A 62 -6.18 0.69 -3.87
N SER A 63 -6.56 -0.34 -3.11
CA SER A 63 -5.59 -1.29 -2.53
C SER A 63 -4.79 -2.02 -3.62
N LEU A 64 -5.41 -2.29 -4.77
CA LEU A 64 -4.72 -2.93 -5.89
C LEU A 64 -3.72 -1.98 -6.54
N GLN A 65 -4.06 -0.69 -6.68
CA GLN A 65 -3.13 0.34 -7.15
C GLN A 65 -1.94 0.52 -6.21
N GLU A 66 -2.19 0.60 -4.90
CA GLU A 66 -1.15 0.62 -3.87
C GLU A 66 -0.25 -0.62 -3.96
N ALA A 67 -0.82 -1.81 -4.12
CA ALA A 67 -0.05 -3.03 -4.29
C ALA A 67 0.82 -3.00 -5.56
N LYS A 68 0.29 -2.52 -6.68
CA LYS A 68 1.04 -2.38 -7.94
C LYS A 68 2.22 -1.42 -7.78
N ALA A 69 1.99 -0.22 -7.25
CA ALA A 69 3.07 0.77 -7.07
C ALA A 69 4.11 0.31 -6.05
N SER A 70 3.68 -0.30 -4.94
CA SER A 70 4.59 -0.78 -3.90
C SER A 70 5.53 -1.89 -4.40
N ASN A 71 5.02 -2.77 -5.28
CA ASN A 71 5.85 -3.81 -5.91
C ASN A 71 6.75 -3.24 -7.02
N ALA A 72 6.30 -2.23 -7.75
CA ALA A 72 7.13 -1.52 -8.75
C ALA A 72 8.38 -0.86 -8.13
N ILE A 73 8.31 -0.41 -6.87
CA ILE A 73 9.48 0.08 -6.13
C ILE A 73 10.56 -1.02 -6.00
N GLU A 74 10.16 -2.28 -5.86
CA GLU A 74 11.06 -3.44 -5.80
C GLU A 74 11.38 -4.01 -7.20
N ASN A 75 11.04 -3.28 -8.28
CA ASN A 75 11.18 -3.68 -9.67
C ASN A 75 10.34 -4.90 -10.09
N ILE A 76 9.21 -5.13 -9.42
CA ILE A 76 8.24 -6.17 -9.76
C ILE A 76 7.12 -5.52 -10.57
N PHE A 77 7.03 -5.88 -11.86
CA PHE A 77 6.09 -5.29 -12.81
C PHE A 77 5.21 -6.37 -13.45
N THR A 78 3.96 -6.02 -13.70
CA THR A 78 2.99 -6.81 -14.48
C THR A 78 2.17 -5.85 -15.33
N THR A 79 1.50 -6.36 -16.35
CA THR A 79 0.55 -5.56 -17.12
C THR A 79 -0.77 -5.41 -16.37
N ASP A 80 -1.51 -4.33 -16.65
CA ASP A 80 -2.84 -4.14 -16.06
C ASP A 80 -3.80 -5.27 -16.44
N ASP A 81 -3.75 -5.74 -17.69
CA ASP A 81 -4.58 -6.85 -18.18
C ASP A 81 -4.30 -8.16 -17.42
N GLU A 82 -3.02 -8.51 -17.20
CA GLU A 82 -2.66 -9.68 -16.37
C GLU A 82 -3.13 -9.53 -14.93
N LEU A 83 -2.94 -8.35 -14.33
CA LEU A 83 -3.29 -8.10 -12.93
C LEU A 83 -4.79 -8.16 -12.70
N TYR A 84 -5.57 -7.44 -13.50
CA TYR A 84 -7.02 -7.41 -13.34
C TYR A 84 -7.67 -8.74 -13.72
N LYS A 85 -7.12 -9.47 -14.72
CA LYS A 85 -7.54 -10.85 -15.01
C LYS A 85 -7.32 -11.76 -13.81
N ALA A 86 -6.10 -11.81 -13.28
CA ALA A 86 -5.76 -12.66 -12.14
C ALA A 86 -6.60 -12.31 -10.90
N TYR A 87 -6.88 -11.03 -10.69
CA TYR A 87 -7.77 -10.55 -9.65
C TYR A 87 -9.22 -11.04 -9.85
N SER A 88 -9.75 -10.88 -11.06
CA SER A 88 -11.11 -11.31 -11.44
C SER A 88 -11.32 -12.82 -11.30
N GLU A 89 -10.31 -13.63 -11.57
CA GLU A 89 -10.40 -15.09 -11.48
C GLU A 89 -10.39 -15.62 -10.03
N HIS A 90 -10.08 -14.79 -9.03
CA HIS A 90 -9.88 -15.20 -7.63
C HIS A 90 -8.91 -16.40 -7.45
N GLN A 91 -8.03 -16.63 -8.42
CA GLN A 91 -7.16 -17.80 -8.50
C GLN A 91 -5.70 -17.47 -8.15
N THR A 92 -5.45 -16.84 -7.00
CA THR A 92 -4.08 -16.50 -6.54
C THR A 92 -3.15 -17.71 -6.52
N LYS A 93 -3.68 -18.92 -6.30
CA LYS A 93 -2.91 -20.17 -6.21
C LYS A 93 -2.37 -20.69 -7.56
N GLN A 94 -2.96 -20.31 -8.68
CA GLN A 94 -2.53 -20.75 -10.02
C GLN A 94 -1.68 -19.72 -10.75
N GLN A 95 -1.50 -18.53 -10.16
CA GLN A 95 -0.64 -17.50 -10.72
C GLN A 95 0.83 -17.78 -10.36
N GLU A 96 1.73 -17.43 -11.26
CA GLU A 96 3.17 -17.43 -11.03
C GLU A 96 3.76 -16.07 -11.42
N GLY A 97 4.91 -15.72 -10.85
CA GLY A 97 5.62 -14.49 -11.20
C GLY A 97 5.02 -13.20 -10.63
N PRO A 98 5.28 -12.04 -11.28
CA PRO A 98 5.02 -10.71 -10.72
C PRO A 98 3.58 -10.43 -10.31
N THR A 99 2.60 -10.95 -11.08
CA THR A 99 1.17 -10.76 -10.77
C THR A 99 0.79 -11.35 -9.42
N LYS A 100 1.33 -12.53 -9.09
CA LYS A 100 1.10 -13.18 -7.79
C LYS A 100 1.66 -12.35 -6.64
N GLU A 101 2.85 -11.78 -6.80
CA GLU A 101 3.46 -10.95 -5.76
C GLU A 101 2.63 -9.69 -5.47
N ILE A 102 2.04 -9.08 -6.50
CA ILE A 102 1.14 -7.93 -6.33
C ILE A 102 -0.14 -8.34 -5.60
N LEU A 103 -0.74 -9.47 -5.97
CA LEU A 103 -1.94 -9.98 -5.29
C LEU A 103 -1.66 -10.36 -3.82
N ASN A 104 -0.49 -10.95 -3.54
CA ASN A 104 -0.04 -11.26 -2.18
C ASN A 104 0.14 -10.00 -1.34
N TYR A 105 0.69 -8.91 -1.91
CA TYR A 105 0.78 -7.64 -1.20
C TYR A 105 -0.60 -7.10 -0.84
N ARG A 106 -1.54 -7.11 -1.79
CA ARG A 106 -2.92 -6.69 -1.52
C ARG A 106 -3.55 -7.56 -0.42
N GLU A 107 -3.34 -8.87 -0.48
CA GLU A 107 -3.82 -9.79 0.56
C GLU A 107 -3.22 -9.45 1.93
N ALA A 108 -1.92 -9.18 2.01
CA ALA A 108 -1.26 -8.77 3.25
C ALA A 108 -1.85 -7.44 3.79
N LEU A 109 -2.11 -6.46 2.92
CA LEU A 109 -2.77 -5.21 3.30
C LEU A 109 -4.17 -5.46 3.92
N TRP A 110 -4.93 -6.42 3.40
CA TRP A 110 -6.22 -6.74 4.01
C TRP A 110 -6.11 -7.55 5.29
N LEU A 111 -5.22 -8.54 5.32
CA LEU A 111 -5.00 -9.39 6.48
C LEU A 111 -4.47 -8.61 7.68
N GLY A 112 -3.56 -7.66 7.47
CA GLY A 112 -3.00 -6.85 8.55
C GLY A 112 -3.97 -5.79 9.05
N TYR A 113 -4.79 -5.22 8.17
CA TYR A 113 -5.91 -4.37 8.57
C TYR A 113 -6.90 -5.13 9.46
N GLY A 114 -7.33 -6.33 9.03
CA GLY A 114 -8.20 -7.19 9.84
C GLY A 114 -7.59 -7.58 11.19
N TYR A 115 -6.30 -7.97 11.19
CA TYR A 115 -5.55 -8.31 12.41
C TYR A 115 -5.65 -7.20 13.46
N LEU A 116 -5.46 -5.94 13.09
CA LEU A 116 -5.44 -4.81 14.02
C LEU A 116 -6.83 -4.28 14.43
N GLN A 117 -7.87 -4.59 13.67
CA GLN A 117 -9.26 -4.25 13.98
C GLN A 117 -9.86 -5.14 15.08
N GLU A 118 -9.40 -6.39 15.22
CA GLU A 118 -9.83 -7.33 16.26
C GLU A 118 -9.29 -6.99 17.67
N GLY A 119 -8.97 -5.72 17.92
CA GLY A 119 -8.41 -5.25 19.18
C GLY A 119 -6.92 -5.54 19.37
N GLN A 120 -6.27 -6.22 18.42
CA GLN A 120 -4.84 -6.55 18.52
C GLN A 120 -3.97 -5.30 18.35
N LEU A 121 -2.83 -5.31 19.04
CA LEU A 121 -1.76 -4.32 18.91
C LEU A 121 -0.75 -4.78 17.86
N PHE A 122 0.17 -3.90 17.46
CA PHE A 122 1.34 -4.37 16.71
C PHE A 122 2.12 -5.33 17.59
N ASP A 123 2.54 -6.46 17.04
CA ASP A 123 3.43 -7.42 17.69
C ASP A 123 4.35 -8.08 16.66
N GLU A 124 5.22 -8.99 17.09
CA GLU A 124 6.11 -9.70 16.18
C GLU A 124 5.32 -10.58 15.20
N ALA A 125 4.22 -11.21 15.65
CA ALA A 125 3.41 -12.09 14.85
C ALA A 125 2.75 -11.36 13.66
N TYR A 126 2.32 -10.11 13.86
CA TYR A 126 1.86 -9.22 12.81
C TYR A 126 2.92 -9.06 11.71
N PHE A 127 4.15 -8.66 12.06
CA PHE A 127 5.20 -8.42 11.06
C PHE A 127 5.59 -9.71 10.32
N VAL A 128 5.71 -10.82 11.05
CA VAL A 128 5.99 -12.14 10.46
C VAL A 128 4.85 -12.57 9.53
N LYS A 129 3.59 -12.35 9.91
CA LYS A 129 2.42 -12.68 9.08
C LYS A 129 2.42 -11.87 7.78
N MET A 130 2.65 -10.56 7.85
CA MET A 130 2.74 -9.71 6.66
C MET A 130 3.88 -10.15 5.73
N TYR A 131 5.07 -10.36 6.29
CA TYR A 131 6.22 -10.87 5.55
C TYR A 131 5.93 -12.20 4.85
N ARG A 132 5.37 -13.18 5.57
CA ARG A 132 5.04 -14.50 5.01
C ARG A 132 3.97 -14.42 3.92
N THR A 133 2.95 -13.58 4.09
CA THR A 133 1.94 -13.39 3.06
C THR A 133 2.55 -12.79 1.79
N ILE A 134 3.37 -11.75 1.90
CA ILE A 134 3.97 -11.08 0.73
C ILE A 134 4.95 -12.02 0.01
N SER A 135 5.90 -12.59 0.78
CA SER A 135 7.03 -13.36 0.23
C SER A 135 6.71 -14.83 -0.04
N GLN A 136 5.60 -15.35 0.50
CA GLN A 136 5.23 -16.78 0.49
C GLN A 136 6.27 -17.69 1.16
N PHE A 137 7.22 -17.12 1.88
CA PHE A 137 8.18 -17.87 2.66
C PHE A 137 7.57 -18.38 3.97
N LYS A 138 8.19 -19.43 4.53
CA LYS A 138 7.75 -20.07 5.79
C LYS A 138 8.62 -19.72 6.99
N ASP A 139 9.74 -19.03 6.78
CA ASP A 139 10.61 -18.54 7.85
C ASP A 139 10.05 -17.27 8.50
N GLY A 140 10.80 -16.67 9.42
CA GLY A 140 10.42 -15.47 10.16
C GLY A 140 11.59 -14.49 10.20
N ILE A 141 11.86 -13.91 11.37
CA ILE A 141 13.03 -13.06 11.59
C ILE A 141 14.29 -13.79 11.15
N ARG A 142 15.16 -13.10 10.41
CA ARG A 142 16.40 -13.69 9.88
C ARG A 142 17.33 -14.11 11.03
N PRO A 143 18.07 -15.23 10.87
CA PRO A 143 18.90 -15.73 11.95
C PRO A 143 20.05 -14.76 12.27
N PRO A 144 20.54 -14.74 13.52
CA PRO A 144 21.65 -13.88 13.97
C PRO A 144 22.92 -13.90 13.10
N VAL A 145 23.18 -15.04 12.44
CA VAL A 145 24.35 -15.25 11.58
C VAL A 145 24.17 -14.72 10.16
N ALA A 146 22.94 -14.37 9.75
CA ALA A 146 22.65 -13.89 8.40
C ALA A 146 23.37 -12.55 8.14
N GLN A 147 24.14 -12.52 7.05
CA GLN A 147 24.87 -11.34 6.60
C GLN A 147 24.13 -10.73 5.42
N ILE A 148 23.54 -9.57 5.64
CA ILE A 148 22.74 -8.84 4.65
C ILE A 148 23.49 -7.58 4.26
N TYR A 149 23.52 -7.29 2.97
CA TYR A 149 24.02 -6.04 2.41
C TYR A 149 22.91 -5.44 1.56
N ILE A 150 22.40 -4.28 1.96
CA ILE A 150 21.59 -3.46 1.06
C ILE A 150 22.59 -2.78 0.12
N LYS A 151 22.41 -2.96 -1.18
CA LYS A 151 23.35 -2.50 -2.21
C LYS A 151 22.76 -1.33 -2.99
N GLU A 152 23.61 -0.44 -3.48
CA GLU A 152 23.20 0.57 -4.46
C GLU A 152 22.82 -0.12 -5.77
N GLY A 153 21.63 0.22 -6.29
CA GLY A 153 21.18 -0.23 -7.62
C GLY A 153 21.78 0.59 -8.75
N GLY A 154 21.38 0.30 -9.99
CA GLY A 154 21.79 1.04 -11.19
C GLY A 154 23.06 0.50 -11.87
N SER A 155 23.66 1.30 -12.76
CA SER A 155 24.79 0.93 -13.62
C SER A 155 26.05 1.80 -13.45
N GLY A 156 26.08 2.68 -12.45
CA GLY A 156 27.21 3.58 -12.17
C GLY A 156 28.35 2.95 -11.36
N LEU A 157 29.40 3.73 -11.07
CA LEU A 157 30.60 3.30 -10.33
C LEU A 157 30.34 2.74 -8.92
N ASN A 158 29.16 3.01 -8.35
CA ASN A 158 28.76 2.52 -7.04
C ASN A 158 27.74 1.38 -7.10
N ALA A 159 27.27 1.01 -8.30
CA ALA A 159 26.36 -0.11 -8.47
C ALA A 159 26.92 -1.39 -7.82
N GLY A 160 26.10 -2.04 -7.01
CA GLY A 160 26.49 -3.25 -6.29
C GLY A 160 27.33 -3.04 -5.02
N LYS A 161 27.78 -1.82 -4.71
CA LYS A 161 28.42 -1.51 -3.41
C LYS A 161 27.37 -1.48 -2.31
N ALA A 162 27.78 -1.80 -1.08
CA ALA A 162 26.89 -1.70 0.08
C ALA A 162 26.47 -0.23 0.31
N SER A 163 25.17 0.04 0.24
CA SER A 163 24.56 1.30 0.67
C SER A 163 24.31 1.30 2.17
N TYR A 164 24.02 0.13 2.76
CA TYR A 164 23.77 -0.06 4.18
C TYR A 164 23.92 -1.53 4.59
N THR A 165 24.41 -1.79 5.81
CA THR A 165 24.44 -3.13 6.43
C THR A 165 23.60 -3.12 7.71
N PRO A 166 22.45 -3.80 7.74
CA PRO A 166 21.54 -3.78 8.88
C PRO A 166 22.13 -4.50 10.11
N PRO A 167 21.56 -4.26 11.32
CA PRO A 167 21.98 -4.93 12.55
C PRO A 167 21.99 -6.46 12.42
N ARG A 168 22.90 -7.16 13.10
CA ARG A 168 22.89 -8.63 13.18
C ARG A 168 23.50 -9.10 14.50
N GLY A 169 23.20 -10.33 14.88
CA GLY A 169 23.75 -10.98 16.06
C GLY A 169 22.67 -11.39 17.05
N PRO A 170 23.02 -12.24 18.04
CA PRO A 170 22.03 -12.87 18.92
C PRO A 170 21.24 -11.84 19.72
N GLY A 171 19.90 -11.87 19.62
CA GLY A 171 18.99 -11.00 20.38
C GLY A 171 18.93 -9.53 19.92
N ILE A 172 19.77 -9.11 18.96
CA ILE A 172 19.86 -7.71 18.54
C ILE A 172 18.64 -7.30 17.70
N ILE A 173 18.22 -8.14 16.76
CA ILE A 173 17.09 -7.83 15.87
C ILE A 173 15.79 -7.87 16.68
N GLU A 174 15.65 -8.88 17.53
CA GLU A 174 14.50 -9.10 18.41
C GLU A 174 14.33 -7.93 19.39
N SER A 175 15.43 -7.50 20.04
CA SER A 175 15.41 -6.34 20.95
C SER A 175 15.00 -5.05 20.24
N LYS A 176 15.55 -4.78 19.04
CA LYS A 176 15.22 -3.58 18.27
C LYS A 176 13.77 -3.62 17.74
N LEU A 177 13.31 -4.77 17.29
CA LEU A 177 11.93 -4.95 16.85
C LEU A 177 10.95 -4.80 18.02
N SER A 178 11.28 -5.34 19.20
CA SER A 178 10.52 -5.13 20.43
C SER A 178 10.46 -3.65 20.83
N ASN A 179 11.58 -2.93 20.73
CA ASN A 179 11.60 -1.47 20.96
C ASN A 179 10.70 -0.71 19.96
N LEU A 180 10.72 -1.07 18.67
CA LEU A 180 9.82 -0.52 17.66
C LEU A 180 8.35 -0.82 18.00
N ILE A 181 8.00 -2.07 18.31
CA ILE A 181 6.65 -2.47 18.68
C ILE A 181 6.14 -1.68 19.87
N ASN A 182 6.94 -1.59 20.94
CA ASN A 182 6.60 -0.80 22.13
C ASN A 182 6.41 0.67 21.78
N PHE A 183 7.28 1.23 20.94
CA PHE A 183 7.13 2.61 20.47
C PHE A 183 5.81 2.84 19.75
N LEU A 184 5.40 1.94 18.84
CA LEU A 184 4.18 2.10 18.03
C LEU A 184 2.89 2.03 18.86
N ASN A 185 2.86 1.18 19.88
CA ASN A 185 1.66 0.89 20.65
C ASN A 185 1.42 1.85 21.83
N ASP A 186 2.48 2.42 22.41
CA ASP A 186 2.38 3.22 23.63
C ASP A 186 2.35 4.73 23.31
N ASP A 187 1.15 5.30 23.21
CA ASP A 187 0.97 6.73 22.92
C ASP A 187 1.06 7.61 24.18
N GLU A 188 0.82 7.04 25.36
CA GLU A 188 0.95 7.76 26.63
C GLU A 188 2.42 8.03 26.95
N LYS A 189 3.26 7.00 26.80
CA LYS A 189 4.71 7.12 27.00
C LYS A 189 5.39 7.89 25.89
N TYR A 190 4.89 7.80 24.66
CA TYR A 190 5.45 8.49 23.49
C TYR A 190 4.38 9.35 22.81
N PRO A 191 4.08 10.55 23.36
CA PRO A 191 3.04 11.45 22.88
C PRO A 191 3.49 12.24 21.65
N ILE A 192 3.79 11.50 20.56
CA ILE A 192 4.22 12.03 19.27
C ILE A 192 3.05 11.92 18.29
N ASP A 193 2.87 12.95 17.45
CA ASP A 193 1.83 12.92 16.42
C ASP A 193 1.94 11.64 15.55
N PRO A 194 0.84 10.93 15.28
CA PRO A 194 0.88 9.66 14.56
C PRO A 194 1.58 9.72 13.19
N LEU A 195 1.52 10.83 12.44
CA LEU A 195 2.21 10.89 11.14
C LEU A 195 3.74 10.95 11.31
N LEU A 196 4.22 11.65 12.33
CA LEU A 196 5.64 11.66 12.67
C LEU A 196 6.07 10.29 13.21
N LYS A 197 5.24 9.70 14.08
CA LYS A 197 5.46 8.37 14.67
C LYS A 197 5.51 7.26 13.60
N MET A 198 4.65 7.34 12.59
CA MET A 198 4.67 6.49 11.39
C MET A 198 5.98 6.64 10.64
N ALA A 199 6.41 7.87 10.32
CA ALA A 199 7.66 8.10 9.59
C ALA A 199 8.89 7.60 10.37
N ILE A 200 8.93 7.80 11.69
CA ILE A 200 9.99 7.26 12.57
C ILE A 200 9.99 5.74 12.53
N GLY A 201 8.82 5.12 12.75
CA GLY A 201 8.66 3.68 12.76
C GLY A 201 9.04 3.04 11.42
N HIS A 202 8.71 3.71 10.32
CA HIS A 202 9.04 3.24 8.98
C HIS A 202 10.54 3.17 8.75
N PHE A 203 11.26 4.27 9.04
CA PHE A 203 12.72 4.27 8.98
C PHE A 203 13.30 3.17 9.88
N GLN A 204 12.83 3.07 11.13
CA GLN A 204 13.37 2.11 12.08
C GLN A 204 13.18 0.67 11.60
N PHE A 205 12.01 0.34 11.04
CA PHE A 205 11.73 -0.98 10.48
C PHE A 205 12.66 -1.30 9.29
N GLU A 206 12.81 -0.37 8.34
CA GLU A 206 13.71 -0.52 7.20
C GLU A 206 15.18 -0.67 7.64
N ALA A 207 15.60 0.09 8.66
CA ALA A 207 16.95 0.07 9.21
C ALA A 207 17.26 -1.23 10.00
N ILE A 208 16.29 -1.77 10.73
CA ILE A 208 16.40 -3.09 11.39
C ILE A 208 16.51 -4.19 10.34
N HIS A 209 15.70 -4.09 9.28
CA HIS A 209 15.64 -5.04 8.17
C HIS A 209 15.48 -6.49 8.68
N PRO A 210 14.40 -6.81 9.41
CA PRO A 210 14.30 -8.05 10.19
C PRO A 210 14.17 -9.32 9.36
N PHE A 211 13.79 -9.23 8.09
CA PHE A 211 13.55 -10.39 7.23
C PHE A 211 14.62 -10.53 6.14
N ARG A 212 14.71 -11.71 5.51
CA ARG A 212 15.65 -11.94 4.40
C ARG A 212 15.28 -11.20 3.10
N ASP A 213 14.00 -10.92 2.92
CA ASP A 213 13.43 -10.18 1.78
C ASP A 213 12.05 -9.62 2.19
N GLY A 214 11.46 -8.75 1.37
CA GLY A 214 10.12 -8.23 1.57
C GLY A 214 10.02 -7.15 2.66
N ASN A 215 11.15 -6.68 3.19
CA ASN A 215 11.20 -5.63 4.21
C ASN A 215 10.53 -4.34 3.70
N GLY A 216 10.97 -3.80 2.56
CA GLY A 216 10.38 -2.59 1.97
C GLY A 216 8.85 -2.65 1.83
N ARG A 217 8.35 -3.77 1.27
CA ARG A 217 6.92 -4.01 1.08
C ARG A 217 6.18 -4.13 2.43
N THR A 218 6.75 -4.85 3.39
CA THR A 218 6.17 -4.98 4.74
C THR A 218 6.14 -3.64 5.47
N GLY A 219 7.20 -2.83 5.36
CA GLY A 219 7.30 -1.50 5.94
C GLY A 219 6.25 -0.54 5.37
N ARG A 220 6.01 -0.58 4.06
CA ARG A 220 4.97 0.26 3.42
C ARG A 220 3.56 -0.16 3.82
N ILE A 221 3.27 -1.46 3.93
CA ILE A 221 2.00 -1.95 4.50
C ILE A 221 1.82 -1.49 5.95
N PHE A 222 2.88 -1.63 6.76
CA PHE A 222 2.90 -1.18 8.15
C PHE A 222 2.50 0.30 8.27
N ASN A 223 2.98 1.18 7.39
CA ASN A 223 2.61 2.60 7.42
C ASN A 223 1.09 2.79 7.34
N ILE A 224 0.46 2.16 6.35
CA ILE A 224 -0.99 2.29 6.12
C ILE A 224 -1.77 1.71 7.31
N HIS A 225 -1.38 0.53 7.78
CA HIS A 225 -1.99 -0.10 8.95
C HIS A 225 -1.87 0.73 10.22
N TYR A 226 -0.73 1.39 10.41
CA TYR A 226 -0.52 2.26 11.54
C TYR A 226 -1.48 3.45 11.49
N LEU A 227 -1.65 4.10 10.33
CA LEU A 227 -2.60 5.19 10.16
C LEU A 227 -4.04 4.74 10.42
N THR A 228 -4.44 3.56 9.93
CA THR A 228 -5.77 3.03 10.19
C THR A 228 -5.98 2.67 11.66
N LYS A 229 -4.96 2.10 12.32
CA LYS A 229 -5.04 1.74 13.75
C LYS A 229 -5.17 2.97 14.64
N LYS A 230 -4.57 4.10 14.24
CA LYS A 230 -4.69 5.38 14.95
C LYS A 230 -5.96 6.15 14.58
N GLY A 231 -6.86 5.58 13.78
CA GLY A 231 -8.14 6.19 13.40
C GLY A 231 -8.00 7.42 12.51
N LEU A 232 -6.84 7.61 11.86
CA LEU A 232 -6.65 8.67 10.87
C LEU A 232 -7.24 8.30 9.50
N LEU A 233 -7.51 7.02 9.30
CA LEU A 233 -8.23 6.45 8.17
C LEU A 233 -9.08 5.29 8.70
N ASP A 234 -10.28 5.12 8.17
CA ASP A 234 -11.12 3.98 8.57
C ASP A 234 -10.77 2.72 7.78
N TYR A 235 -10.20 2.88 6.58
CA TYR A 235 -9.82 1.79 5.69
C TYR A 235 -8.41 2.01 5.11
N PRO A 236 -7.70 0.95 4.70
CA PRO A 236 -6.34 1.05 4.16
C PRO A 236 -6.35 1.55 2.70
N ILE A 237 -6.87 2.75 2.48
CA ILE A 237 -7.10 3.35 1.14
C ILE A 237 -6.09 4.43 0.77
N LEU A 238 -5.00 4.58 1.53
CA LEU A 238 -3.97 5.56 1.17
C LEU A 238 -3.08 4.99 0.06
N PHE A 239 -3.05 5.64 -1.10
CA PHE A 239 -2.18 5.25 -2.21
C PHE A 239 -0.75 5.79 -2.04
N LEU A 240 -0.15 5.54 -0.87
CA LEU A 240 1.12 6.13 -0.43
C LEU A 240 2.28 5.79 -1.39
N SER A 241 2.31 4.56 -1.90
CA SER A 241 3.41 4.08 -2.73
C SER A 241 3.47 4.77 -4.10
N ARG A 242 2.41 5.46 -4.56
CA ARG A 242 2.45 6.26 -5.80
C ARG A 242 3.53 7.33 -5.73
N TYR A 243 3.51 8.16 -4.70
CA TYR A 243 4.49 9.23 -4.55
C TYR A 243 5.90 8.68 -4.32
N ILE A 244 6.02 7.59 -3.55
CA ILE A 244 7.31 6.94 -3.31
C ILE A 244 7.88 6.39 -4.63
N MET A 245 7.07 5.76 -5.47
CA MET A 245 7.51 5.24 -6.77
C MET A 245 7.92 6.37 -7.72
N ASP A 246 7.11 7.42 -7.82
CA ASP A 246 7.40 8.58 -8.69
C ASP A 246 8.66 9.35 -8.23
N ASN A 247 9.04 9.22 -6.94
CA ASN A 247 10.21 9.87 -6.33
C ASN A 247 11.17 8.84 -5.68
N LYS A 248 11.33 7.67 -6.33
CA LYS A 248 12.07 6.52 -5.78
C LYS A 248 13.50 6.85 -5.34
N GLU A 249 14.21 7.65 -6.12
CA GLU A 249 15.58 8.06 -5.79
C GLU A 249 15.64 8.95 -4.54
N GLU A 250 14.71 9.90 -4.42
CA GLU A 250 14.61 10.78 -3.25
C GLU A 250 14.22 9.99 -1.99
N TYR A 251 13.32 9.00 -2.10
CA TYR A 251 12.96 8.12 -1.00
C TYR A 251 14.18 7.38 -0.41
N TYR A 252 15.00 6.73 -1.25
CA TYR A 252 16.20 6.05 -0.77
C TYR A 252 17.31 7.04 -0.32
N SER A 253 17.40 8.20 -0.98
CA SER A 253 18.32 9.28 -0.59
C SER A 253 18.02 9.82 0.80
N THR A 254 16.74 10.02 1.14
CA THR A 254 16.32 10.51 2.47
C THR A 254 16.50 9.46 3.56
N LEU A 255 16.19 8.18 3.30
CA LEU A 255 16.51 7.07 4.21
C LEU A 255 18.01 6.98 4.52
N SER A 256 18.84 6.96 3.48
CA SER A 256 20.30 6.92 3.63
C SER A 256 20.87 8.21 4.23
N GLY A 257 20.19 9.34 4.05
CA GLY A 257 20.52 10.62 4.69
C GLY A 257 20.43 10.58 6.21
N ILE A 258 19.51 9.79 6.78
CA ILE A 258 19.47 9.57 8.24
C ILE A 258 20.68 8.76 8.69
N THR A 259 20.93 7.61 8.06
CA THR A 259 22.02 6.72 8.50
C THR A 259 23.39 7.37 8.33
N GLN A 260 23.58 8.24 7.34
CA GLN A 260 24.88 8.85 7.04
C GLN A 260 25.10 10.22 7.70
N ARG A 261 24.04 11.00 7.91
CA ARG A 261 24.13 12.41 8.34
C ARG A 261 23.16 12.79 9.45
N GLY A 262 22.36 11.84 9.94
CA GLY A 262 21.31 12.12 10.93
C GLY A 262 20.21 13.04 10.40
N ASN A 263 20.04 13.13 9.07
CA ASN A 263 19.13 14.10 8.45
C ASN A 263 17.66 13.64 8.48
N TRP A 264 17.10 13.63 9.69
CA TRP A 264 15.70 13.32 9.96
C TRP A 264 14.74 14.32 9.32
N LYS A 265 15.13 15.60 9.25
CA LYS A 265 14.28 16.66 8.71
C LYS A 265 13.84 16.38 7.28
N ASN A 266 14.77 16.04 6.39
CA ASN A 266 14.41 15.75 5.00
C ASN A 266 13.53 14.50 4.86
N TRP A 267 13.75 13.48 5.71
CA TRP A 267 12.89 12.30 5.76
C TRP A 267 11.45 12.65 6.17
N PHE A 268 11.27 13.45 7.21
CA PHE A 268 9.94 13.92 7.60
C PHE A 268 9.27 14.75 6.52
N LEU A 269 9.99 15.69 5.90
CA LEU A 269 9.45 16.51 4.82
C LEU A 269 8.99 15.65 3.64
N PHE A 270 9.78 14.62 3.27
CA PHE A 270 9.43 13.67 2.22
C PHE A 270 8.18 12.87 2.57
N MET A 271 8.17 12.20 3.74
CA MET A 271 7.06 11.33 4.14
C MET A 271 5.75 12.10 4.33
N LEU A 272 5.80 13.29 4.94
CA LEU A 272 4.62 14.14 5.10
C LEU A 272 4.11 14.65 3.75
N LYS A 273 5.00 14.99 2.82
CA LYS A 273 4.59 15.38 1.46
C LYS A 273 3.98 14.21 0.70
N ALA A 274 4.53 13.00 0.85
CA ALA A 274 3.97 11.79 0.26
C ALA A 274 2.54 11.54 0.76
N VAL A 275 2.31 11.65 2.08
CA VAL A 275 0.95 11.54 2.67
C VAL A 275 0.03 12.65 2.14
N GLU A 276 0.47 13.90 2.14
CA GLU A 276 -0.32 15.05 1.65
C GLU A 276 -0.78 14.85 0.19
N VAL A 277 0.16 14.52 -0.70
CA VAL A 277 -0.12 14.37 -2.15
C VAL A 277 -1.01 13.16 -2.40
N THR A 278 -0.67 12.02 -1.81
CA THR A 278 -1.40 10.77 -2.09
C THR A 278 -2.78 10.77 -1.45
N ALA A 279 -2.97 11.39 -0.28
CA ALA A 279 -4.31 11.55 0.29
C ALA A 279 -5.22 12.39 -0.62
N ASN A 280 -4.71 13.49 -1.19
CA ASN A 280 -5.46 14.32 -2.14
C ASN A 280 -5.73 13.59 -3.46
N LEU A 281 -4.73 12.87 -3.98
CA LEU A 281 -4.88 12.05 -5.19
C LEU A 281 -5.99 11.01 -5.00
N THR A 282 -5.95 10.26 -3.91
CA THR A 282 -6.96 9.25 -3.58
C THR A 282 -8.34 9.91 -3.39
N TYR A 283 -8.41 11.06 -2.71
CA TYR A 283 -9.66 11.81 -2.56
C TYR A 283 -10.29 12.20 -3.92
N ASN A 284 -9.48 12.70 -4.85
CA ASN A 284 -9.96 13.06 -6.18
C ASN A 284 -10.43 11.83 -6.97
N LYS A 285 -9.62 10.75 -7.00
CA LYS A 285 -10.01 9.49 -7.65
C LYS A 285 -11.33 8.94 -7.13
N ILE A 286 -11.54 9.02 -5.82
CA ILE A 286 -12.79 8.60 -5.19
C ILE A 286 -13.97 9.41 -5.73
N ASN A 287 -13.83 10.73 -5.85
CA ASN A 287 -14.87 11.59 -6.42
C ASN A 287 -15.14 11.25 -7.88
N ASP A 288 -14.08 11.09 -8.68
CA ASP A 288 -14.20 10.74 -10.09
C ASP A 288 -14.92 9.39 -10.27
N ILE A 289 -14.58 8.39 -9.43
CA ILE A 289 -15.25 7.08 -9.42
C ILE A 289 -16.74 7.23 -9.12
N ILE A 290 -17.11 8.03 -8.11
CA ILE A 290 -18.51 8.25 -7.74
C ILE A 290 -19.26 8.94 -8.88
N SER A 291 -18.70 10.03 -9.42
CA SER A 291 -19.31 10.77 -10.53
C SER A 291 -19.48 9.90 -11.78
N ALA A 292 -18.48 9.09 -12.12
CA ALA A 292 -18.56 8.14 -13.22
C ALA A 292 -19.63 7.07 -12.98
N LYS A 293 -19.71 6.54 -11.76
CA LYS A 293 -20.71 5.53 -11.38
C LYS A 293 -22.12 6.07 -11.51
N ASP A 294 -22.37 7.28 -11.00
CA ASP A 294 -23.69 7.90 -11.02
C ASP A 294 -24.11 8.24 -12.46
N ALA A 295 -23.21 8.80 -13.27
CA ALA A 295 -23.48 9.07 -14.69
C ALA A 295 -23.78 7.79 -15.50
N ILE A 296 -23.02 6.72 -15.26
CA ILE A 296 -23.27 5.42 -15.89
C ILE A 296 -24.60 4.83 -15.42
N LEU A 297 -24.94 4.93 -14.13
CA LEU A 297 -26.22 4.47 -13.60
C LEU A 297 -27.39 5.20 -14.27
N ASP A 298 -27.32 6.53 -14.40
CA ASP A 298 -28.36 7.33 -15.06
C ASP A 298 -28.54 6.93 -16.53
N ALA A 299 -27.43 6.70 -17.25
CA ALA A 299 -27.47 6.24 -18.64
C ALA A 299 -28.11 4.85 -18.77
N VAL A 300 -27.79 3.93 -17.85
CA VAL A 300 -28.36 2.57 -17.81
C VAL A 300 -29.85 2.59 -17.48
N ILE A 301 -30.27 3.39 -16.50
CA ILE A 301 -31.69 3.55 -16.15
C ILE A 301 -32.48 4.14 -17.32
N SER A 302 -31.93 5.18 -17.96
CA SER A 302 -32.58 5.87 -19.10
C SER A 302 -32.82 4.94 -20.30
N LYS A 303 -31.99 3.91 -20.48
CA LYS A 303 -32.17 2.89 -21.52
C LYS A 303 -33.38 1.98 -21.25
N GLY A 304 -33.71 1.73 -19.97
CA GLY A 304 -34.97 1.13 -19.53
C GLY A 304 -35.11 -0.40 -19.69
N ASN A 305 -34.06 -1.14 -20.04
CA ASN A 305 -34.15 -2.58 -20.35
C ASN A 305 -33.28 -3.51 -19.49
N ILE A 306 -32.58 -2.93 -18.51
CA ILE A 306 -31.77 -3.67 -17.53
C ILE A 306 -32.53 -3.71 -16.21
N ASN A 307 -32.85 -4.91 -15.73
CA ASN A 307 -33.44 -5.11 -14.41
C ASN A 307 -32.38 -4.89 -13.32
N ARG A 308 -32.74 -4.29 -12.18
CA ARG A 308 -31.82 -4.02 -11.04
C ARG A 308 -30.54 -3.26 -11.45
N PRO A 309 -30.64 -2.15 -12.21
CA PRO A 309 -29.49 -1.46 -12.79
C PRO A 309 -28.48 -0.98 -11.74
N GLU A 310 -28.94 -0.57 -10.56
CA GLU A 310 -28.09 -0.15 -9.44
C GLU A 310 -27.15 -1.27 -8.99
N SER A 311 -27.65 -2.51 -8.93
CA SER A 311 -26.86 -3.67 -8.51
C SER A 311 -25.83 -4.07 -9.57
N LEU A 312 -26.18 -3.95 -10.85
CA LEU A 312 -25.24 -4.19 -11.96
C LEU A 312 -24.12 -3.15 -11.93
N VAL A 313 -24.46 -1.87 -11.94
CA VAL A 313 -23.46 -0.78 -11.96
C VAL A 313 -22.57 -0.82 -10.72
N ASN A 314 -23.14 -1.06 -9.54
CA ASN A 314 -22.33 -1.26 -8.34
C ASN A 314 -21.33 -2.41 -8.48
N THR A 315 -21.70 -3.50 -9.16
CA THR A 315 -20.76 -4.63 -9.40
C THR A 315 -19.67 -4.25 -10.39
N LEU A 316 -20.01 -3.54 -11.48
CA LEU A 316 -19.05 -3.10 -12.51
C LEU A 316 -18.00 -2.12 -11.97
N PHE A 317 -18.29 -1.45 -10.87
CA PHE A 317 -17.34 -0.55 -10.23
C PHE A 317 -16.53 -1.22 -9.10
N MET A 318 -16.89 -2.44 -8.67
CA MET A 318 -16.10 -3.20 -7.67
C MET A 318 -14.86 -3.84 -8.27
N GLU A 319 -14.93 -4.16 -9.56
CA GLU A 319 -13.93 -4.93 -10.28
C GLU A 319 -13.75 -4.28 -11.67
N PRO A 320 -12.56 -3.75 -11.99
CA PRO A 320 -12.30 -3.14 -13.30
C PRO A 320 -12.56 -4.09 -14.47
N PHE A 321 -12.36 -5.39 -14.25
CA PHE A 321 -12.68 -6.46 -15.18
C PHE A 321 -13.82 -7.31 -14.61
N THR A 322 -14.98 -7.28 -15.27
CA THR A 322 -16.13 -8.11 -14.90
C THR A 322 -16.28 -9.29 -15.86
N ARG A 323 -16.67 -10.44 -15.33
CA ARG A 323 -17.06 -11.65 -16.06
C ARG A 323 -18.53 -11.95 -15.78
N VAL A 324 -19.15 -12.69 -16.70
CA VAL A 324 -20.53 -13.21 -16.52
C VAL A 324 -20.68 -13.93 -15.18
N MET A 325 -19.67 -14.73 -14.80
CA MET A 325 -19.69 -15.50 -13.55
C MET A 325 -19.78 -14.63 -12.28
N HIS A 326 -19.29 -13.39 -12.30
CA HIS A 326 -19.38 -12.51 -11.14
C HIS A 326 -20.82 -12.11 -10.85
N LEU A 327 -21.61 -11.88 -11.91
CA LEU A 327 -23.02 -11.53 -11.79
C LEU A 327 -23.85 -12.76 -11.41
N THR A 328 -23.52 -13.94 -11.93
CA THR A 328 -24.25 -15.19 -11.63
C THR A 328 -23.94 -15.70 -10.22
N ASN A 329 -22.67 -15.69 -9.78
CA ASN A 329 -22.26 -16.18 -8.45
C ASN A 329 -22.86 -15.32 -7.32
N ARG A 330 -23.14 -14.05 -7.59
CA ARG A 330 -23.84 -13.14 -6.67
C ARG A 330 -25.37 -13.30 -6.71
N GLY A 331 -25.89 -14.22 -7.53
CA GLY A 331 -27.34 -14.40 -7.73
C GLY A 331 -28.04 -13.20 -8.33
N LEU A 332 -27.29 -12.32 -9.03
CA LEU A 332 -27.85 -11.08 -9.55
C LEU A 332 -28.66 -11.33 -10.83
N TYR A 333 -28.12 -12.14 -11.74
CA TYR A 333 -28.77 -12.54 -13.00
C TYR A 333 -28.44 -13.99 -13.38
N ALA A 334 -29.32 -14.61 -14.18
CA ALA A 334 -28.99 -15.85 -14.89
C ALA A 334 -27.94 -15.59 -15.98
N GLU A 335 -27.16 -16.61 -16.34
CA GLU A 335 -25.99 -16.49 -17.24
C GLU A 335 -26.30 -15.77 -18.56
N ASN A 336 -27.37 -16.17 -19.25
CA ASN A 336 -27.76 -15.54 -20.52
C ASN A 336 -28.18 -14.08 -20.35
N THR A 337 -28.79 -13.74 -19.21
CA THR A 337 -29.19 -12.35 -18.89
C THR A 337 -27.96 -11.51 -18.56
N ALA A 338 -27.05 -12.03 -17.74
CA ALA A 338 -25.77 -11.39 -17.43
C ALA A 338 -24.95 -11.12 -18.70
N ARG A 339 -24.82 -12.12 -19.58
CA ARG A 339 -24.12 -11.96 -20.87
C ARG A 339 -24.78 -10.89 -21.74
N LYS A 340 -26.11 -10.94 -21.90
CA LYS A 340 -26.88 -9.95 -22.66
C LYS A 340 -26.63 -8.52 -22.13
N TYR A 341 -26.69 -8.32 -20.82
CA TYR A 341 -26.49 -7.00 -20.22
C TYR A 341 -25.05 -6.50 -20.37
N LEU A 342 -24.05 -7.35 -20.19
CA LEU A 342 -22.65 -6.97 -20.39
C LEU A 342 -22.34 -6.63 -21.87
N ASP A 343 -22.88 -7.40 -22.81
CA ASP A 343 -22.77 -7.11 -24.25
C ASP A 343 -23.50 -5.80 -24.62
N GLU A 344 -24.65 -5.53 -24.01
CA GLU A 344 -25.37 -4.27 -24.21
C GLU A 344 -24.56 -3.07 -23.70
N LEU A 345 -24.00 -3.14 -22.49
CA LEU A 345 -23.15 -2.07 -21.97
C LEU A 345 -21.87 -1.90 -22.80
N SER A 346 -21.41 -2.97 -23.46
CA SER A 346 -20.30 -2.87 -24.42
C SER A 346 -20.71 -2.12 -25.69
N ASN A 347 -21.91 -2.39 -26.21
CA ASN A 347 -22.47 -1.64 -27.35
C ASN A 347 -22.72 -0.16 -27.02
N MET A 348 -22.97 0.16 -25.75
CA MET A 348 -23.08 1.53 -25.26
C MET A 348 -21.72 2.24 -25.11
N GLY A 349 -20.61 1.53 -25.27
CA GLY A 349 -19.26 2.07 -25.04
C GLY A 349 -18.92 2.30 -23.56
N ILE A 350 -19.69 1.72 -22.63
CA ILE A 350 -19.39 1.75 -21.19
C ILE A 350 -18.35 0.68 -20.86
N LEU A 351 -18.51 -0.50 -21.47
CA LEU A 351 -17.59 -1.62 -21.32
C LEU A 351 -16.84 -1.90 -22.63
N GLU A 352 -15.66 -2.50 -22.52
CA GLU A 352 -14.94 -3.07 -23.64
C GLU A 352 -14.86 -4.60 -23.45
N LYS A 353 -15.41 -5.36 -24.41
CA LYS A 353 -15.33 -6.82 -24.39
C LYS A 353 -13.96 -7.26 -24.91
N ARG A 354 -13.19 -7.95 -24.06
CA ARG A 354 -11.89 -8.55 -24.40
C ARG A 354 -11.95 -10.06 -24.31
N MET A 355 -11.26 -10.73 -25.24
CA MET A 355 -11.07 -12.18 -25.22
C MET A 355 -9.66 -12.49 -24.73
N ILE A 356 -9.54 -13.08 -23.55
CA ILE A 356 -8.24 -13.41 -22.94
C ILE A 356 -8.23 -14.91 -22.63
N HIS A 357 -7.36 -15.66 -23.31
CA HIS A 357 -7.21 -17.11 -23.15
C HIS A 357 -8.55 -17.89 -23.24
N GLY A 358 -9.39 -17.51 -24.22
CA GLY A 358 -10.69 -18.16 -24.46
C GLY A 358 -11.84 -17.70 -23.54
N ASN A 359 -11.57 -16.83 -22.55
CA ASN A 359 -12.59 -16.26 -21.66
C ASN A 359 -12.96 -14.84 -22.08
N SER A 360 -14.25 -14.50 -22.03
CA SER A 360 -14.74 -13.13 -22.22
C SER A 360 -14.65 -12.33 -20.93
N TYR A 361 -13.99 -11.18 -21.03
CA TYR A 361 -13.86 -10.16 -20.00
C TYR A 361 -14.51 -8.88 -20.47
N TYR A 362 -15.10 -8.12 -19.55
CA TYR A 362 -15.69 -6.82 -19.83
C TYR A 362 -14.97 -5.77 -18.97
N LEU A 363 -14.16 -4.96 -19.61
CA LEU A 363 -13.41 -3.88 -18.98
C LEU A 363 -14.30 -2.66 -18.81
N ASN A 364 -14.44 -2.16 -17.58
CA ASN A 364 -15.06 -0.86 -17.33
C ASN A 364 -14.10 0.26 -17.74
N LEU A 365 -14.37 0.88 -18.90
CA LEU A 365 -13.46 1.83 -19.53
C LEU A 365 -13.19 3.07 -18.67
N GLU A 366 -14.25 3.62 -18.07
CA GLU A 366 -14.12 4.84 -17.28
C GLU A 366 -13.46 4.58 -15.93
N LEU A 367 -13.82 3.48 -15.24
CA LEU A 367 -13.11 3.09 -14.02
C LEU A 367 -11.64 2.79 -14.30
N TYR A 368 -11.33 2.09 -15.40
CA TYR A 368 -9.96 1.80 -15.80
C TYR A 368 -9.16 3.09 -16.04
N ARG A 369 -9.74 4.06 -16.75
CA ARG A 369 -9.14 5.38 -16.98
C ARG A 369 -8.82 6.07 -15.66
N ILE A 370 -9.80 6.18 -14.77
CA ILE A 370 -9.63 6.84 -13.47
C ILE A 370 -8.56 6.15 -12.63
N LEU A 371 -8.45 4.82 -12.68
CA LEU A 371 -7.44 4.09 -11.90
C LEU A 371 -6.04 4.18 -12.49
N SER A 372 -5.91 4.38 -13.81
CA SER A 372 -4.63 4.37 -14.54
C SER A 372 -3.90 5.72 -14.52
N GLU A 373 -4.63 6.83 -14.33
CA GLU A 373 -4.07 8.18 -14.16
C GLU A 373 -3.27 8.32 -12.85
#